data_AF-A0A9E3UAD2-F1
#
_entry.id   AF-A0A9E3UAD2-F1
#
_cell.length_a   1.000
_cell.length_b   1.000
_cell.length_c   1.000
_cell.angle_alpha   90.00
_cell.angle_beta   90.00
_cell.angle_gamma   90.00
#
_symmetry.space_group_name_H-M   'P 1'
#
loop_
_entity.id
_entity.type
_entity.pdbx_description
1 polymer ?
#
loop_
_entity_poly.entity_id
_entity_poly.type
_entity_poly.pdbx_seq_one_letter_code
_entity_poly.pdbx_strand_id
1 'polypeptide(L)'
;MKQLIERERVSFDAHRATLRGAALAPPSEAPHGTFLHGFFLPFSLILATLRDPELRRPYLRLVVVRGLVVAAVASIVIASGGIHRPERRKSVGVVVHKSSDPSKRPPPVKVDVPGLHVDLGGDRREPEISILGSKVPVTTIDDAATKTAQASAEPAEPATNPSFFGRALTAIEEGWAWLFALFAFLSIMEAIVVFFSRRWDDWLSFHGSRLAGIKPEDEAPKTPRIALDLRWLYRKMKRRVRGYRVFIAGLPALLPLKAIPVAGGWVFAAGLTVWGWYWFGVFAAAKSAHAWADEDDARPPLPIRSLNERVAKGWFRAPLRLYGRLWAWLTHSINPAVTTFERSPAPFMGLALARAILAFPGLYLLARPIVPVAAGRICAEADPANRFSAG
;
A
#
# COMPACT_ATOMS: atom_id res chain seq x y z
N MET A 1 1.63 5.24 -33.16
CA MET A 1 0.35 5.11 -32.45
C MET A 1 -0.42 3.85 -32.85
N LYS A 2 -0.83 3.66 -34.13
CA LYS A 2 -1.65 2.51 -34.56
C LYS A 2 -1.05 1.13 -34.23
N GLN A 3 0.23 0.89 -34.56
CA GLN A 3 0.93 -0.36 -34.24
C GLN A 3 0.99 -0.66 -32.74
N LEU A 4 1.09 0.37 -31.89
CA LEU A 4 1.09 0.19 -30.44
C LEU A 4 -0.28 -0.27 -29.95
N ILE A 5 -1.36 0.36 -30.43
CA ILE A 5 -2.75 0.00 -30.10
C ILE A 5 -3.04 -1.43 -30.54
N GLU A 6 -2.58 -1.81 -31.73
CA GLU A 6 -2.75 -3.17 -32.26
C GLU A 6 -2.03 -4.22 -31.40
N ARG A 7 -0.77 -3.96 -31.01
CA ARG A 7 -0.03 -4.84 -30.10
C ARG A 7 -0.72 -5.00 -28.74
N GLU A 8 -1.22 -3.89 -28.16
CA GLU A 8 -1.96 -3.93 -26.89
C GLU A 8 -3.28 -4.71 -27.03
N ARG A 9 -3.96 -4.60 -28.17
CA ARG A 9 -5.19 -5.37 -28.47
C ARG A 9 -4.90 -6.87 -28.58
N VAL A 10 -3.88 -7.26 -29.35
CA VAL A 10 -3.45 -8.66 -29.48
C VAL A 10 -3.09 -9.24 -28.11
N SER A 11 -2.37 -8.47 -27.29
CA SER A 11 -2.05 -8.82 -25.90
C SER A 11 -3.29 -9.06 -25.04
N PHE A 12 -4.23 -8.13 -25.07
CA PHE A 12 -5.48 -8.25 -24.36
C PHE A 12 -6.30 -9.47 -24.80
N ASP A 13 -6.41 -9.73 -26.10
CA ASP A 13 -7.16 -10.85 -26.65
C ASP A 13 -6.52 -12.20 -26.27
N ALA A 14 -5.19 -12.31 -26.28
CA ALA A 14 -4.47 -13.50 -25.82
C ALA A 14 -4.71 -13.79 -24.33
N HIS A 15 -4.65 -12.75 -23.48
CA HIS A 15 -4.98 -12.90 -22.06
C HIS A 15 -6.45 -13.25 -21.87
N ARG A 16 -7.37 -12.62 -22.60
CA ARG A 16 -8.81 -12.94 -22.55
C ARG A 16 -9.10 -14.38 -22.94
N ALA A 17 -8.42 -14.91 -23.96
CA ALA A 17 -8.51 -16.32 -24.34
C ALA A 17 -8.03 -17.23 -23.19
N THR A 18 -6.91 -16.88 -22.55
CA THR A 18 -6.43 -17.58 -21.36
C THR A 18 -7.46 -17.50 -20.22
N LEU A 19 -8.03 -16.34 -19.93
CA LEU A 19 -9.08 -16.18 -18.92
C LEU A 19 -10.33 -17.04 -19.22
N ARG A 20 -10.57 -17.40 -20.47
CA ARG A 20 -11.71 -18.24 -20.91
C ARG A 20 -11.47 -19.74 -20.92
N GLY A 21 -10.23 -20.20 -20.89
CA GLY A 21 -9.95 -21.65 -20.93
C GLY A 21 -8.68 -22.02 -21.64
N ALA A 22 -8.18 -21.15 -22.53
CA ALA A 22 -7.01 -21.46 -23.34
C ALA A 22 -5.76 -21.65 -22.47
N ALA A 23 -4.83 -22.47 -22.97
CA ALA A 23 -3.49 -22.55 -22.42
C ALA A 23 -2.76 -21.21 -22.59
N LEU A 24 -1.81 -20.95 -21.69
CA LEU A 24 -0.91 -19.81 -21.86
C LEU A 24 -0.04 -20.04 -23.09
N ALA A 25 0.07 -19.04 -23.96
CA ALA A 25 0.98 -19.09 -25.10
C ALA A 25 2.44 -19.31 -24.59
N PRO A 26 3.28 -20.04 -25.33
CA PRO A 26 4.71 -20.16 -25.00
C PRO A 26 5.41 -18.80 -25.08
N PRO A 27 6.58 -18.61 -24.44
CA PRO A 27 7.28 -17.32 -24.41
C PRO A 27 7.59 -16.76 -25.81
N SER A 28 7.89 -17.64 -26.76
CA SER A 28 8.20 -17.28 -28.14
C SER A 28 7.01 -16.73 -28.94
N GLU A 29 5.79 -17.07 -28.56
CA GLU A 29 4.56 -16.69 -29.28
C GLU A 29 3.76 -15.61 -28.53
N ALA A 30 4.12 -15.34 -27.28
CA ALA A 30 3.40 -14.38 -26.47
C ALA A 30 3.61 -12.94 -26.98
N PRO A 31 2.58 -12.08 -26.86
CA PRO A 31 2.67 -10.68 -27.21
C PRO A 31 3.61 -9.94 -26.23
N HIS A 32 4.90 -9.97 -26.55
CA HIS A 32 5.96 -9.43 -25.71
C HIS A 32 6.01 -7.89 -25.73
N GLY A 33 6.51 -7.30 -24.64
CA GLY A 33 6.87 -5.87 -24.61
C GLY A 33 5.71 -4.88 -24.47
N THR A 34 4.49 -5.35 -24.18
CA THR A 34 3.31 -4.47 -23.96
C THR A 34 3.01 -4.27 -22.48
N PHE A 35 2.38 -3.14 -22.13
CA PHE A 35 2.01 -2.84 -20.75
C PHE A 35 0.89 -3.77 -20.27
N LEU A 36 -0.14 -3.99 -21.11
CA LEU A 36 -1.25 -4.86 -20.72
C LEU A 36 -0.81 -6.31 -20.56
N HIS A 37 0.19 -6.78 -21.32
CA HIS A 37 0.73 -8.13 -21.14
C HIS A 37 1.24 -8.32 -19.70
N GLY A 38 2.16 -7.45 -19.27
CA GLY A 38 2.70 -7.54 -17.91
C GLY A 38 1.66 -7.33 -16.83
N PHE A 39 0.62 -6.51 -17.08
CA PHE A 39 -0.49 -6.31 -16.17
C PHE A 39 -1.38 -7.55 -16.01
N PHE A 40 -1.78 -8.21 -17.11
CA PHE A 40 -2.69 -9.35 -17.09
C PHE A 40 -2.02 -10.70 -16.81
N LEU A 41 -0.69 -10.77 -16.98
CA LEU A 41 0.07 -12.01 -16.82
C LEU A 41 -0.09 -12.67 -15.43
N PRO A 42 0.01 -11.97 -14.28
CA PRO A 42 -0.22 -12.58 -12.98
C PRO A 42 -1.62 -13.18 -12.84
N PHE A 43 -2.65 -12.49 -13.33
CA PHE A 43 -4.03 -12.98 -13.25
C PHE A 43 -4.26 -14.21 -14.12
N SER A 44 -3.66 -14.22 -15.32
CA SER A 44 -3.70 -15.36 -16.23
C SER A 44 -2.99 -16.58 -15.65
N LEU A 45 -1.85 -16.37 -14.99
CA LEU A 45 -1.11 -17.42 -14.29
C LEU A 45 -1.86 -17.96 -13.06
N ILE A 46 -2.54 -17.09 -12.28
CA ILE A 46 -3.41 -17.52 -11.17
C ILE A 46 -4.50 -18.46 -11.72
N LEU A 47 -5.20 -18.06 -12.79
CA LEU A 47 -6.24 -18.90 -13.38
C LEU A 47 -5.69 -20.18 -14.00
N ALA A 48 -4.54 -20.14 -14.67
CA ALA A 48 -3.87 -21.35 -15.17
C ALA A 48 -3.53 -22.32 -14.03
N THR A 49 -3.00 -21.81 -12.92
CA THR A 49 -2.71 -22.60 -11.71
C THR A 49 -3.97 -23.20 -11.08
N LEU A 50 -5.09 -22.47 -11.12
CA LEU A 50 -6.39 -22.95 -10.64
C LEU A 50 -7.04 -24.00 -11.55
N ARG A 51 -6.65 -24.07 -12.82
CA ARG A 51 -7.15 -25.08 -13.77
C ARG A 51 -6.29 -26.34 -13.77
N ASP A 52 -5.00 -26.20 -13.52
CA ASP A 52 -4.10 -27.33 -13.42
C ASP A 52 -4.52 -28.28 -12.29
N PRO A 53 -4.81 -29.57 -12.59
CA PRO A 53 -5.34 -30.49 -11.60
C PRO A 53 -4.34 -30.82 -10.48
N GLU A 54 -3.04 -30.74 -10.76
CA GLU A 54 -1.97 -31.03 -9.80
C GLU A 54 -1.75 -29.85 -8.84
N LEU A 55 -1.83 -28.62 -9.34
CA LEU A 55 -1.56 -27.41 -8.57
C LEU A 55 -2.79 -26.78 -7.91
N ARG A 56 -3.99 -26.99 -8.47
CA ARG A 56 -5.23 -26.38 -7.97
C ARG A 56 -5.47 -26.67 -6.49
N ARG A 57 -5.40 -27.95 -6.09
CA ARG A 57 -5.69 -28.37 -4.71
C ARG A 57 -4.66 -27.82 -3.72
N PRO A 58 -3.33 -27.98 -3.92
CA PRO A 58 -2.32 -27.36 -3.07
C PRO A 58 -2.45 -25.83 -2.98
N TYR A 59 -2.69 -25.17 -4.12
CA TYR A 59 -2.82 -23.72 -4.20
C TYR A 59 -4.03 -23.21 -3.39
N LEU A 60 -5.23 -23.77 -3.64
CA LEU A 60 -6.44 -23.39 -2.92
C LEU A 60 -6.34 -23.69 -1.42
N ARG A 61 -5.80 -24.86 -1.04
CA ARG A 61 -5.61 -25.22 0.37
C ARG A 61 -4.72 -24.19 1.07
N LEU A 62 -3.61 -23.81 0.44
CA LEU A 62 -2.70 -22.81 1.00
C LEU A 62 -3.40 -21.47 1.19
N VAL A 63 -4.10 -20.97 0.16
CA VAL A 63 -4.79 -19.68 0.20
C VAL A 63 -5.88 -19.66 1.27
N VAL A 64 -6.72 -20.70 1.32
CA VAL A 64 -7.81 -20.81 2.31
C VAL A 64 -7.25 -20.85 3.74
N VAL A 65 -6.23 -21.68 4.00
CA VAL A 65 -5.62 -21.77 5.33
C VAL A 65 -5.02 -20.42 5.74
N ARG A 66 -4.32 -19.72 4.85
CA ARG A 66 -3.77 -18.39 5.14
C ARG A 66 -4.87 -17.37 5.42
N GLY A 67 -5.92 -17.35 4.59
CA GLY A 67 -7.07 -16.46 4.75
C GLY A 67 -7.77 -16.67 6.09
N LEU A 68 -8.02 -17.92 6.47
CA LEU A 68 -8.62 -18.26 7.77
C LEU A 68 -7.76 -17.82 8.95
N VAL A 69 -6.43 -18.00 8.89
CA VAL A 69 -5.53 -17.56 9.96
C VAL A 69 -5.54 -16.03 10.09
N VAL A 70 -5.42 -15.30 8.98
CA VAL A 70 -5.45 -13.83 9.01
C VAL A 70 -6.79 -13.31 9.52
N ALA A 71 -7.90 -13.90 9.05
CA ALA A 71 -9.24 -13.54 9.50
C ALA A 71 -9.43 -13.81 10.99
N ALA A 72 -9.02 -14.98 11.49
CA ALA A 72 -9.14 -15.33 12.90
C ALA A 72 -8.36 -14.35 13.80
N VAL A 73 -7.11 -14.02 13.45
CA VAL A 73 -6.29 -13.08 14.22
C VAL A 73 -6.87 -11.66 14.16
N ALA A 74 -7.34 -11.21 12.99
CA ALA A 74 -8.00 -9.92 12.85
C ALA A 74 -9.28 -9.83 13.68
N SER A 75 -10.12 -10.88 13.68
CA SER A 75 -11.33 -10.95 14.50
C SER A 75 -11.01 -10.86 16.00
N ILE A 76 -9.96 -11.54 16.48
CA ILE A 76 -9.54 -11.47 17.88
C ILE A 76 -9.10 -10.05 18.25
N VAL A 77 -8.27 -9.41 17.42
CA VAL A 77 -7.76 -8.05 17.70
C VAL A 77 -8.86 -7.00 17.64
N ILE A 78 -9.84 -7.16 16.73
CA ILE A 78 -11.01 -6.28 16.68
C ILE A 78 -11.90 -6.49 17.90
N ALA A 79 -12.14 -7.75 18.29
CA ALA A 79 -12.96 -8.08 19.46
C ALA A 79 -12.34 -7.63 20.79
N SER A 80 -11.00 -7.59 20.89
CA SER A 80 -10.29 -7.10 22.07
C SER A 80 -10.15 -5.58 22.15
N GLY A 81 -10.66 -4.83 21.15
CA GLY A 81 -10.50 -3.38 21.07
C GLY A 81 -9.09 -2.90 20.70
N GLY A 82 -8.21 -3.80 20.22
CA GLY A 82 -6.83 -3.48 19.88
C GLY A 82 -6.68 -2.49 18.72
N ILE A 83 -7.69 -2.41 17.84
CA ILE A 83 -7.81 -1.34 16.84
C ILE A 83 -8.95 -0.45 17.30
N HIS A 84 -8.62 0.64 17.99
CA HIS A 84 -9.61 1.59 18.50
C HIS A 84 -10.40 2.13 17.31
N ARG A 85 -11.64 1.70 17.18
CA ARG A 85 -12.59 2.38 16.30
C ARG A 85 -12.74 3.78 16.89
N PRO A 86 -12.63 4.86 16.10
CA PRO A 86 -12.93 6.19 16.61
C PRO A 86 -14.31 6.10 17.23
N GLU A 87 -14.34 6.15 18.55
CA GLU A 87 -15.57 6.06 19.31
C GLU A 87 -16.34 7.27 18.82
N ARG A 88 -17.39 7.05 18.01
CA ARG A 88 -18.15 8.11 17.38
C ARG A 88 -18.58 8.98 18.55
N ARG A 89 -17.87 10.10 18.79
CA ARG A 89 -18.13 10.98 19.93
C ARG A 89 -19.61 11.24 19.81
N LYS A 90 -20.41 10.60 20.69
CA LYS A 90 -21.84 10.89 20.76
C LYS A 90 -21.80 12.37 21.02
N SER A 91 -22.17 13.15 19.99
CA SER A 91 -22.14 14.60 20.09
C SER A 91 -22.88 14.89 21.38
N VAL A 92 -22.16 15.48 22.33
CA VAL A 92 -22.73 15.99 23.57
C VAL A 92 -23.60 17.17 23.14
N GLY A 93 -24.74 16.83 22.58
CA GLY A 93 -25.78 17.76 22.18
C GLY A 93 -26.75 17.77 23.34
N VAL A 94 -26.94 18.93 23.94
CA VAL A 94 -28.07 19.14 24.83
C VAL A 94 -29.34 19.00 23.98
N VAL A 95 -29.96 17.83 24.02
CA VAL A 95 -31.24 17.60 23.31
C VAL A 95 -32.34 18.21 24.17
N VAL A 96 -32.64 19.49 23.95
CA VAL A 96 -33.81 20.11 24.57
C VAL A 96 -35.06 19.63 23.82
N HIS A 97 -35.79 18.70 24.42
CA HIS A 97 -37.11 18.31 23.93
C HIS A 97 -38.10 19.46 24.17
N LYS A 98 -38.37 20.26 23.14
CA LYS A 98 -39.45 21.27 23.19
C LYS A 98 -40.79 20.56 23.00
N SER A 99 -41.66 20.56 24.01
CA SER A 99 -43.04 20.09 23.87
C SER A 99 -43.74 20.87 22.76
N SER A 100 -44.34 20.17 21.81
CA SER A 100 -45.13 20.73 20.72
C SER A 100 -46.55 21.12 21.13
N ASP A 101 -46.93 20.95 22.39
CA ASP A 101 -48.25 21.28 22.93
C ASP A 101 -48.17 22.48 23.89
N PRO A 102 -48.65 23.68 23.50
CA PRO A 102 -48.61 24.89 24.34
C PRO A 102 -49.60 24.85 25.52
N SER A 103 -50.48 23.84 25.59
CA SER A 103 -51.50 23.72 26.64
C SER A 103 -51.09 22.83 27.82
N LYS A 104 -49.94 22.13 27.74
CA LYS A 104 -49.41 21.28 28.81
C LYS A 104 -48.24 21.97 29.50
N ARG A 105 -48.18 21.89 30.84
CA ARG A 105 -47.05 22.40 31.67
C ARG A 105 -45.72 22.01 31.00
N PRO A 106 -44.72 22.93 30.94
CA PRO A 106 -43.49 22.67 30.24
C PRO A 106 -42.86 21.37 30.77
N PRO A 107 -42.53 20.39 29.91
CA PRO A 107 -41.87 19.19 30.36
C PRO A 107 -40.50 19.56 30.95
N PRO A 108 -39.99 18.76 31.89
CA PRO A 108 -38.65 18.96 32.46
C PRO A 108 -37.62 19.05 31.33
N VAL A 109 -36.80 20.10 31.37
CA VAL A 109 -35.67 20.23 30.46
C VAL A 109 -34.62 19.24 30.92
N LYS A 110 -34.52 18.12 30.21
CA LYS A 110 -33.47 17.13 30.43
C LYS A 110 -32.21 17.57 29.68
N VAL A 111 -31.17 17.93 30.43
CA VAL A 111 -29.85 18.20 29.87
C VAL A 111 -29.01 16.96 30.13
N ASP A 112 -28.78 16.19 29.07
CA ASP A 112 -27.93 15.00 29.12
C ASP A 112 -26.52 15.35 28.62
N VAL A 113 -25.57 15.43 29.54
CA VAL A 113 -24.15 15.59 29.26
C VAL A 113 -23.43 14.37 29.85
N PRO A 114 -22.45 13.74 29.17
CA PRO A 114 -21.77 12.56 29.72
C PRO A 114 -21.16 12.85 31.10
N GLY A 115 -21.65 12.17 32.13
CA GLY A 115 -21.23 12.35 33.53
C GLY A 115 -22.00 13.42 34.32
N LEU A 116 -22.94 14.13 33.69
CA LEU A 116 -23.75 15.18 34.29
C LEU A 116 -25.21 15.03 33.84
N HIS A 117 -26.06 14.52 34.73
CA HIS A 117 -27.50 14.46 34.53
C HIS A 117 -28.13 15.63 35.28
N VAL A 118 -28.74 16.57 34.56
CA VAL A 118 -29.53 17.65 35.16
C VAL A 118 -31.00 17.41 34.84
N ASP A 119 -31.79 17.14 35.87
CA ASP A 119 -33.23 16.94 35.77
C ASP A 119 -33.94 18.18 36.33
N LEU A 120 -34.40 19.08 35.46
CA LEU A 120 -35.15 20.27 35.85
C LEU A 120 -36.64 19.93 35.96
N GLY A 121 -36.98 19.11 36.95
CA GLY A 121 -38.34 18.65 37.26
C GLY A 121 -39.04 19.50 38.33
N GLY A 122 -40.30 19.84 38.08
CA GLY A 122 -41.09 20.83 38.83
C GLY A 122 -41.30 20.59 40.34
N ASP A 123 -41.69 21.70 40.98
CA ASP A 123 -42.12 21.91 42.38
C ASP A 123 -41.09 21.74 43.51
N ARG A 124 -39.82 21.45 43.22
CA ARG A 124 -38.75 21.57 44.23
C ARG A 124 -38.06 22.93 44.13
N ARG A 125 -38.07 23.69 45.24
CA ARG A 125 -37.55 25.06 45.35
C ARG A 125 -36.03 25.20 45.22
N GLU A 126 -35.28 24.10 45.13
CA GLU A 126 -33.82 24.13 44.99
C GLU A 126 -33.39 23.10 43.93
N PRO A 127 -32.75 23.54 42.83
CA PRO A 127 -32.21 22.63 41.82
C PRO A 127 -30.98 21.90 42.38
N GLU A 128 -31.06 20.58 42.51
CA GLU A 128 -29.96 19.75 43.00
C GLU A 128 -29.20 19.16 41.80
N ILE A 129 -27.92 19.50 41.64
CA ILE A 129 -27.05 18.94 40.59
C ILE A 129 -26.11 17.90 41.20
N SER A 130 -26.12 16.70 40.62
CA SER A 130 -25.22 15.61 40.96
C SER A 130 -24.18 15.41 39.86
N ILE A 131 -22.91 15.52 40.20
CA ILE A 131 -21.79 15.23 39.29
C ILE A 131 -21.04 14.03 39.86
N LEU A 132 -21.00 12.91 39.13
CA LEU A 132 -20.30 11.68 39.55
C LEU A 132 -20.66 11.22 40.98
N GLY A 133 -21.95 11.33 41.37
CA GLY A 133 -22.45 10.92 42.68
C GLY A 133 -22.16 11.90 43.82
N SER A 134 -21.49 13.03 43.54
CA SER A 134 -21.26 14.12 44.50
C SER A 134 -22.29 15.23 44.27
N LYS A 135 -22.99 15.61 45.34
CA LYS A 135 -23.95 16.73 45.33
C LYS A 135 -23.18 18.05 45.29
N VAL A 136 -23.38 18.83 44.24
CA VAL A 136 -22.77 20.16 44.11
C VAL A 136 -23.87 21.20 44.32
N PRO A 137 -23.78 22.08 45.33
CA PRO A 137 -24.80 23.10 45.56
C PRO A 137 -24.81 24.09 44.41
N VAL A 138 -25.99 24.31 43.83
CA VAL A 138 -26.19 25.31 42.78
C VAL A 138 -26.51 26.64 43.44
N THR A 139 -25.54 27.54 43.48
CA THR A 139 -25.79 28.94 43.82
C THR A 139 -26.44 29.61 42.62
N THR A 140 -27.75 29.85 42.70
CA THR A 140 -28.43 30.81 41.83
C THR A 140 -27.88 32.20 42.14
N ILE A 141 -27.03 32.70 41.27
CA ILE A 141 -26.56 34.09 41.32
C ILE A 141 -27.71 34.94 40.76
N ASP A 142 -28.28 35.82 41.59
CA ASP A 142 -29.26 36.81 41.13
C ASP A 142 -28.66 37.64 39.98
N ASP A 143 -29.44 37.80 38.91
CA ASP A 143 -29.06 38.44 37.63
C ASP A 143 -28.47 39.87 37.76
N ALA A 144 -28.59 40.49 38.93
CA ALA A 144 -27.99 41.79 39.23
C ALA A 144 -26.46 41.73 39.50
N ALA A 145 -25.94 40.63 40.07
CA ALA A 145 -24.51 40.50 40.40
C ALA A 145 -23.67 40.00 39.20
N THR A 146 -24.29 39.24 38.30
CA THR A 146 -23.63 38.66 37.11
C THR A 146 -23.25 39.74 36.08
N LYS A 147 -23.98 40.85 36.01
CA LYS A 147 -23.66 41.99 35.13
C LYS A 147 -22.36 42.70 35.52
N THR A 148 -22.00 42.71 36.80
CA THR A 148 -20.78 43.36 37.28
C THR A 148 -19.56 42.45 37.15
N ALA A 149 -19.73 41.13 37.28
CA ALA A 149 -18.65 40.16 37.08
C ALA A 149 -18.31 39.91 35.59
N GLN A 150 -19.29 40.00 34.68
CA GLN A 150 -19.05 39.93 33.23
C GLN A 150 -18.35 41.17 32.66
N ALA A 151 -18.38 42.31 33.36
CA ALA A 151 -17.69 43.53 32.92
C ALA A 151 -16.16 43.48 33.15
N SER A 152 -15.67 42.56 33.98
CA SER A 152 -14.24 42.44 34.34
C SER A 152 -13.58 41.14 33.87
N ALA A 153 -14.35 40.22 33.28
CA ALA A 153 -13.79 39.04 32.64
C ALA A 153 -13.31 39.44 31.24
N GLU A 154 -11.99 39.43 31.05
CA GLU A 154 -11.35 39.50 29.74
C GLU A 154 -12.11 38.56 28.78
N PRO A 155 -12.59 39.03 27.61
CA PRO A 155 -13.42 38.22 26.73
C PRO A 155 -12.64 36.99 26.31
N ALA A 156 -12.94 35.85 26.95
CA ALA A 156 -12.42 34.56 26.56
C ALA A 156 -12.71 34.42 25.06
N GLU A 157 -11.65 34.27 24.27
CA GLU A 157 -11.76 34.15 22.81
C GLU A 157 -12.90 33.18 22.50
N PRO A 158 -13.90 33.59 21.70
CA PRO A 158 -15.06 32.77 21.46
C PRO A 158 -14.56 31.44 20.90
N ALA A 159 -14.76 30.37 21.66
CA ALA A 159 -14.42 29.02 21.24
C ALA A 159 -15.08 28.83 19.87
N THR A 160 -14.26 28.89 18.82
CA THR A 160 -14.73 28.86 17.44
C THR A 160 -15.31 27.49 17.25
N ASN A 161 -16.64 27.41 17.33
CA ASN A 161 -17.36 26.17 17.09
C ASN A 161 -16.89 25.65 15.74
N PRO A 162 -16.25 24.46 15.69
CA PRO A 162 -15.70 23.96 14.44
C PRO A 162 -16.85 23.89 13.45
N SER A 163 -16.65 24.57 12.32
CA SER A 163 -17.62 24.61 11.23
C SER A 163 -18.06 23.18 10.90
N PHE A 164 -19.29 23.01 10.41
CA PHE A 164 -19.78 21.70 10.00
C PHE A 164 -18.77 20.97 9.09
N PHE A 165 -18.10 21.71 8.20
CA PHE A 165 -17.02 21.20 7.36
C PHE A 165 -15.80 20.73 8.15
N GLY A 166 -15.36 21.47 9.18
CA GLY A 166 -14.27 21.05 10.06
C GLY A 166 -14.57 19.73 10.76
N ARG A 167 -15.78 19.56 11.30
CA ARG A 167 -16.22 18.30 11.93
C ARG A 167 -16.32 17.14 10.93
N ALA A 168 -16.73 17.41 9.70
CA ALA A 168 -16.79 16.40 8.64
C ALA A 168 -15.38 15.96 8.22
N LEU A 169 -14.45 16.90 8.05
CA LEU A 169 -13.06 16.61 7.71
C LEU A 169 -12.36 15.80 8.80
N THR A 170 -12.51 16.16 10.08
CA THR A 170 -11.93 15.39 11.18
C THR A 170 -12.50 13.98 11.27
N ALA A 171 -13.83 13.81 11.06
CA ALA A 171 -14.44 12.48 11.04
C ALA A 171 -13.94 11.63 9.86
N ILE A 172 -13.67 12.26 8.71
CA ILE A 172 -13.07 11.62 7.54
C ILE A 172 -11.62 11.22 7.87
N GLU A 173 -10.82 12.12 8.44
CA GLU A 173 -9.43 11.86 8.85
C GLU A 173 -9.33 10.72 9.86
N GLU A 174 -10.16 10.73 10.90
CA GLU A 174 -10.25 9.65 11.90
C GLU A 174 -10.67 8.32 11.26
N GLY A 175 -11.64 8.36 10.33
CA GLY A 175 -12.08 7.20 9.57
C GLY A 175 -10.96 6.61 8.70
N TRP A 176 -10.19 7.46 8.01
CA TRP A 176 -9.04 7.06 7.22
C TRP A 176 -7.91 6.51 8.09
N ALA A 177 -7.60 7.15 9.21
CA ALA A 177 -6.58 6.68 10.15
C ALA A 177 -6.90 5.26 10.63
N TRP A 178 -8.16 4.99 10.97
CA TRP A 178 -8.62 3.65 11.34
C TRP A 178 -8.49 2.65 10.19
N LEU A 179 -8.92 3.02 8.97
CA LEU A 179 -8.78 2.16 7.79
C LEU A 179 -7.31 1.84 7.47
N PHE A 180 -6.41 2.82 7.57
CA PHE A 180 -4.98 2.61 7.38
C PHE A 180 -4.36 1.76 8.48
N ALA A 181 -4.78 1.94 9.73
CA ALA A 181 -4.35 1.09 10.85
C ALA A 181 -4.78 -0.37 10.63
N LEU A 182 -6.04 -0.60 10.23
CA LEU A 182 -6.55 -1.92 9.89
C LEU A 182 -5.79 -2.52 8.70
N PHE A 183 -5.58 -1.75 7.63
CA PHE A 183 -4.83 -2.17 6.45
C PHE A 183 -3.38 -2.55 6.81
N ALA A 184 -2.71 -1.73 7.61
CA ALA A 184 -1.34 -1.98 8.07
C ALA A 184 -1.28 -3.24 8.95
N PHE A 185 -2.22 -3.39 9.88
CA PHE A 185 -2.34 -4.57 10.72
C PHE A 185 -2.51 -5.85 9.88
N LEU A 186 -3.47 -5.86 8.95
CA LEU A 186 -3.70 -6.99 8.05
C LEU A 186 -2.45 -7.28 7.21
N SER A 187 -1.80 -6.25 6.66
CA SER A 187 -0.55 -6.40 5.90
C SER A 187 0.58 -7.04 6.71
N ILE A 188 0.71 -6.69 7.99
CA ILE A 188 1.70 -7.30 8.91
C ILE A 188 1.35 -8.76 9.17
N MET A 189 0.09 -9.06 9.50
CA MET A 189 -0.38 -10.43 9.73
C MET A 189 -0.17 -11.32 8.52
N GLU A 190 -0.52 -10.83 7.34
CA GLU A 190 -0.25 -11.53 6.09
C GLU A 190 1.23 -11.79 5.92
N ALA A 191 2.10 -10.79 6.14
CA ALA A 191 3.54 -10.95 6.01
C ALA A 191 4.09 -12.02 6.96
N ILE A 192 3.55 -12.13 8.18
CA ILE A 192 3.89 -13.19 9.15
C ILE A 192 3.44 -14.55 8.62
N VAL A 193 2.18 -14.70 8.22
CA VAL A 193 1.64 -15.96 7.68
C VAL A 193 2.43 -16.42 6.46
N VAL A 194 2.75 -15.48 5.57
CA VAL A 194 3.65 -15.63 4.41
C VAL A 194 5.02 -16.10 4.84
N PHE A 195 5.61 -15.54 5.88
CA PHE A 195 6.92 -15.95 6.36
C PHE A 195 6.96 -17.45 6.71
N PHE A 196 5.97 -17.94 7.47
CA PHE A 196 5.89 -19.35 7.86
C PHE A 196 5.56 -20.31 6.73
N SER A 197 4.77 -19.85 5.76
CA SER A 197 4.29 -20.67 4.64
C SER A 197 5.14 -20.52 3.37
N ARG A 198 6.31 -19.89 3.47
CA ARG A 198 7.14 -19.57 2.31
C ARG A 198 7.57 -20.79 1.48
N ARG A 199 7.94 -21.92 2.11
CA ARG A 199 8.38 -23.11 1.35
C ARG A 199 7.29 -23.64 0.41
N TRP A 200 6.03 -23.45 0.77
CA TRP A 200 4.89 -23.74 -0.11
C TRP A 200 4.85 -22.80 -1.32
N ASP A 201 5.16 -21.50 -1.13
CA ASP A 201 5.24 -20.58 -2.27
C ASP A 201 6.39 -20.92 -3.20
N ASP A 202 7.57 -21.27 -2.67
CA ASP A 202 8.73 -21.69 -3.47
C ASP A 202 8.38 -22.96 -4.28
N TRP A 203 7.70 -23.94 -3.66
CA TRP A 203 7.21 -25.16 -4.35
C TRP A 203 6.18 -24.84 -5.45
N LEU A 204 5.20 -23.97 -5.16
CA LEU A 204 4.20 -23.53 -6.15
C LEU A 204 4.84 -22.74 -7.28
N SER A 205 5.84 -21.91 -6.99
CA SER A 205 6.55 -21.11 -8.00
C SER A 205 7.38 -22.00 -8.93
N PHE A 206 8.00 -23.06 -8.39
CA PHE A 206 8.74 -24.05 -9.17
C PHE A 206 7.84 -24.73 -10.22
N HIS A 207 6.67 -25.24 -9.81
CA HIS A 207 5.74 -25.87 -10.74
C HIS A 207 5.00 -24.85 -11.61
N GLY A 208 4.67 -23.69 -11.08
CA GLY A 208 4.10 -22.58 -11.83
C GLY A 208 5.01 -22.08 -12.96
N SER A 209 6.34 -22.20 -12.79
CA SER A 209 7.31 -21.90 -13.85
C SER A 209 7.11 -22.81 -15.07
N ARG A 210 6.79 -24.09 -14.85
CA ARG A 210 6.48 -25.04 -15.94
C ARG A 210 5.21 -24.64 -16.68
N LEU A 211 4.15 -24.26 -15.95
CA LEU A 211 2.92 -23.73 -16.56
C LEU A 211 3.16 -22.44 -17.33
N ALA A 212 4.11 -21.62 -16.87
CA ALA A 212 4.54 -20.41 -17.56
C ALA A 212 5.52 -20.71 -18.72
N GLY A 213 5.88 -21.96 -18.99
CA GLY A 213 6.84 -22.31 -20.05
C GLY A 213 8.24 -21.73 -19.82
N ILE A 214 8.63 -21.52 -18.55
CA ILE A 214 9.97 -21.03 -18.18
C ILE A 214 10.71 -22.04 -17.32
N LYS A 215 12.05 -22.00 -17.40
CA LYS A 215 12.93 -22.72 -16.52
C LYS A 215 12.69 -22.29 -15.06
N PRO A 216 12.44 -23.23 -14.13
CA PRO A 216 12.32 -22.90 -12.72
C PRO A 216 13.60 -22.26 -12.16
N GLU A 217 13.45 -21.32 -11.23
CA GLU A 217 14.59 -20.63 -10.60
C GLU A 217 15.39 -21.52 -9.65
N ASP A 218 14.73 -22.49 -9.01
CA ASP A 218 15.38 -23.50 -8.19
C ASP A 218 15.64 -24.75 -9.06
N GLU A 219 16.78 -25.44 -8.85
CA GLU A 219 17.12 -26.67 -9.59
C GLU A 219 16.16 -27.83 -9.27
N ALA A 220 15.64 -27.88 -8.04
CA ALA A 220 14.77 -28.93 -7.55
C ALA A 220 13.60 -28.36 -6.72
N PRO A 221 12.44 -29.01 -6.73
CA PRO A 221 11.29 -28.56 -5.94
C PRO A 221 11.59 -28.65 -4.44
N LYS A 222 11.40 -27.54 -3.72
CA LYS A 222 11.56 -27.52 -2.26
C LYS A 222 10.47 -28.34 -1.58
N THR A 223 10.81 -29.12 -0.56
CA THR A 223 9.78 -29.83 0.22
C THR A 223 8.90 -28.85 1.01
N PRO A 224 7.56 -28.98 0.94
CA PRO A 224 6.63 -28.06 1.61
C PRO A 224 6.58 -28.36 3.12
N ARG A 225 7.24 -27.52 3.91
CA ARG A 225 7.26 -27.59 5.39
C ARG A 225 7.14 -26.19 5.98
N ILE A 226 6.49 -26.08 7.15
CA ILE A 226 6.53 -24.86 7.95
C ILE A 226 7.93 -24.76 8.55
N ALA A 227 8.64 -23.68 8.27
CA ALA A 227 9.99 -23.47 8.76
C ALA A 227 10.27 -21.99 9.01
N LEU A 228 10.92 -21.71 10.13
CA LEU A 228 11.43 -20.38 10.48
C LEU A 228 12.79 -20.16 9.80
N ASP A 229 12.80 -19.51 8.64
CA ASP A 229 14.03 -19.16 7.92
C ASP A 229 14.46 -17.72 8.27
N LEU A 230 15.09 -17.54 9.44
CA LEU A 230 15.61 -16.24 9.88
C LEU A 230 16.65 -15.68 8.89
N ARG A 231 17.45 -16.54 8.27
CA ARG A 231 18.44 -16.14 7.25
C ARG A 231 17.75 -15.51 6.04
N TRP A 232 16.60 -16.04 5.63
CA TRP A 232 15.79 -15.39 4.61
C TRP A 232 15.17 -14.09 5.07
N LEU A 233 14.64 -14.02 6.30
CA LEU A 233 14.07 -12.77 6.82
C LEU A 233 15.12 -11.66 6.78
N TYR A 234 16.35 -11.96 7.23
CA TYR A 234 17.49 -11.06 7.13
C TYR A 234 17.79 -10.66 5.67
N ARG A 235 17.89 -11.64 4.75
CA ARG A 235 18.09 -11.35 3.31
C ARG A 235 16.97 -10.47 2.74
N LYS A 236 15.72 -10.70 3.13
CA LYS A 236 14.54 -9.95 2.69
C LYS A 236 14.59 -8.52 3.20
N MET A 237 14.92 -8.33 4.48
CA MET A 237 15.10 -7.02 5.09
C MET A 237 16.25 -6.26 4.41
N LYS A 238 17.40 -6.91 4.23
CA LYS A 238 18.56 -6.35 3.53
C LYS A 238 18.20 -5.90 2.11
N ARG A 239 17.40 -6.68 1.37
CA ARG A 239 16.90 -6.31 0.03
C ARG A 239 15.97 -5.07 0.08
N ARG A 240 15.10 -4.94 1.08
CA ARG A 240 14.24 -3.75 1.27
C ARG A 240 15.05 -2.50 1.62
N VAL A 241 15.97 -2.61 2.59
CA VAL A 241 16.86 -1.51 2.99
C VAL A 241 17.73 -1.06 1.81
N ARG A 242 18.22 -2.00 1.00
CA ARG A 242 18.90 -1.67 -0.26
C ARG A 242 18.01 -0.84 -1.19
N GLY A 243 16.75 -1.23 -1.38
CA GLY A 243 15.82 -0.47 -2.21
C GLY A 243 15.56 0.94 -1.70
N TYR A 244 15.37 1.11 -0.38
CA TYR A 244 15.21 2.43 0.23
C TYR A 244 16.46 3.31 0.06
N ARG A 245 17.66 2.76 0.27
CA ARG A 245 18.91 3.50 0.06
C ARG A 245 19.03 4.02 -1.37
N VAL A 246 18.71 3.17 -2.35
CA VAL A 246 18.73 3.54 -3.78
C VAL A 246 17.70 4.63 -4.09
N PHE A 247 16.48 4.48 -3.57
CA PHE A 247 15.41 5.45 -3.80
C PHE A 247 15.75 6.82 -3.20
N ILE A 248 16.20 6.84 -1.93
CA ILE A 248 16.60 8.06 -1.20
C ILE A 248 17.81 8.71 -1.86
N ALA A 249 18.77 7.92 -2.35
CA ALA A 249 19.96 8.44 -3.02
C ALA A 249 19.63 9.30 -4.24
N GLY A 250 18.47 9.13 -4.89
CA GLY A 250 18.02 9.99 -6.00
C GLY A 250 17.29 11.27 -5.60
N LEU A 251 16.87 11.41 -4.34
CA LEU A 251 16.14 12.61 -3.89
C LEU A 251 16.96 13.91 -4.02
N PRO A 252 18.27 13.94 -3.70
CA PRO A 252 19.08 15.14 -3.91
C PRO A 252 19.09 15.63 -5.36
N ALA A 253 19.02 14.73 -6.35
CA ALA A 253 18.93 15.11 -7.75
C ALA A 253 17.58 15.76 -8.12
N LEU A 254 16.52 15.46 -7.37
CA LEU A 254 15.17 16.01 -7.57
C LEU A 254 14.92 17.31 -6.80
N LEU A 255 15.60 17.54 -5.67
CA LEU A 255 15.42 18.74 -4.83
C LEU A 255 15.54 20.08 -5.59
N PRO A 256 16.47 20.27 -6.56
CA PRO A 256 16.55 21.51 -7.33
C PRO A 256 15.26 21.88 -8.06
N LEU A 257 14.39 20.91 -8.38
CA LEU A 257 13.09 21.17 -9.01
C LEU A 257 12.19 22.05 -8.14
N LYS A 258 12.36 22.01 -6.80
CA LYS A 258 11.60 22.88 -5.88
C LYS A 258 11.98 24.36 -5.99
N ALA A 259 13.15 24.69 -6.54
CA ALA A 259 13.59 26.07 -6.69
C ALA A 259 12.91 26.81 -7.86
N ILE A 260 12.14 26.11 -8.70
CA ILE A 260 11.40 26.72 -9.80
C ILE A 260 10.25 27.56 -9.22
N PRO A 261 10.18 28.88 -9.49
CA PRO A 261 9.11 29.72 -8.96
C PRO A 261 7.75 29.27 -9.50
N VAL A 262 6.72 29.35 -8.65
CA VAL A 262 5.31 28.99 -8.95
C VAL A 262 5.06 27.49 -9.20
N ALA A 263 5.91 26.80 -9.97
CA ALA A 263 5.70 25.42 -10.41
C ALA A 263 6.54 24.37 -9.63
N GLY A 264 7.53 24.78 -8.83
CA GLY A 264 8.52 23.86 -8.27
C GLY A 264 7.95 22.74 -7.41
N GLY A 265 6.88 23.00 -6.67
CA GLY A 265 6.17 21.96 -5.90
C GLY A 265 5.57 20.86 -6.78
N TRP A 266 4.87 21.25 -7.85
CA TRP A 266 4.26 20.33 -8.81
C TRP A 266 5.31 19.55 -9.61
N VAL A 267 6.36 20.24 -10.09
CA VAL A 267 7.43 19.60 -10.85
C VAL A 267 8.21 18.61 -9.98
N PHE A 268 8.49 18.95 -8.72
CA PHE A 268 9.09 18.02 -7.77
C PHE A 268 8.19 16.81 -7.51
N ALA A 269 6.89 17.01 -7.28
CA ALA A 269 5.95 15.92 -7.06
C ALA A 269 5.85 14.99 -8.29
N ALA A 270 5.76 15.55 -9.49
CA ALA A 270 5.77 14.78 -10.73
C ALA A 270 7.07 13.99 -10.92
N GLY A 271 8.22 14.63 -10.69
CA GLY A 271 9.54 13.99 -10.75
C GLY A 271 9.67 12.85 -9.73
N LEU A 272 9.19 13.05 -8.50
CA LEU A 272 9.18 12.04 -7.45
C LEU A 272 8.26 10.87 -7.80
N THR A 273 7.10 11.13 -8.40
CA THR A 273 6.18 10.09 -8.88
C THR A 273 6.82 9.26 -9.98
N VAL A 274 7.41 9.90 -11.00
CA VAL A 274 8.12 9.19 -12.09
C VAL A 274 9.29 8.37 -11.53
N TRP A 275 10.03 8.93 -10.58
CA TRP A 275 11.13 8.25 -9.89
C TRP A 275 10.65 7.01 -9.11
N GLY A 276 9.55 7.15 -8.36
CA GLY A 276 8.90 6.04 -7.67
C GLY A 276 8.44 4.96 -8.63
N TRP A 277 7.80 5.35 -9.73
CA TRP A 277 7.29 4.44 -10.75
C TRP A 277 8.43 3.66 -11.43
N TYR A 278 9.52 4.35 -11.79
CA TYR A 278 10.73 3.72 -12.33
C TYR A 278 11.27 2.62 -11.41
N TRP A 279 11.48 2.91 -10.13
CA TRP A 279 11.95 1.90 -9.18
C TRP A 279 10.94 0.81 -8.92
N PHE A 280 9.66 1.13 -8.98
CA PHE A 280 8.60 0.15 -8.81
C PHE A 280 8.64 -0.91 -9.93
N GLY A 281 8.88 -0.49 -11.17
CA GLY A 281 9.16 -1.38 -12.31
C GLY A 281 10.44 -2.20 -12.14
N VAL A 282 11.55 -1.56 -11.77
CA VAL A 282 12.82 -2.26 -11.49
C VAL A 282 12.65 -3.33 -10.40
N PHE A 283 11.94 -3.02 -9.32
CA PHE A 283 11.69 -3.97 -8.24
C PHE A 283 10.65 -5.05 -8.59
N ALA A 284 9.84 -4.86 -9.62
CA ALA A 284 9.02 -5.90 -10.21
C ALA A 284 9.90 -6.89 -11.00
N ALA A 285 10.83 -6.40 -11.83
CA ALA A 285 11.81 -7.24 -12.52
C ALA A 285 12.69 -8.03 -11.54
N ALA A 286 13.22 -7.35 -10.51
CA ALA A 286 14.06 -7.93 -9.47
C ALA A 286 13.39 -9.04 -8.62
N LYS A 287 12.09 -9.34 -8.84
CA LYS A 287 11.41 -10.46 -8.19
C LYS A 287 11.85 -11.80 -8.72
N SER A 288 12.26 -11.86 -9.98
CA SER A 288 12.78 -13.08 -10.57
C SER A 288 14.29 -13.17 -10.45
N ALA A 289 14.81 -14.37 -10.25
CA ALA A 289 16.24 -14.67 -10.35
C ALA A 289 16.77 -14.43 -11.77
N HIS A 290 15.95 -14.60 -12.82
CA HIS A 290 16.35 -14.39 -14.21
C HIS A 290 16.78 -12.94 -14.49
N ALA A 291 16.21 -11.96 -13.78
CA ALA A 291 16.61 -10.56 -13.88
C ALA A 291 18.03 -10.26 -13.36
N TRP A 292 18.71 -11.27 -12.78
CA TRP A 292 20.05 -11.18 -12.24
C TRP A 292 21.08 -12.00 -13.01
N ALA A 293 20.68 -12.65 -14.11
CA ALA A 293 21.54 -13.58 -14.84
C ALA A 293 22.69 -12.91 -15.60
N ASP A 294 22.48 -11.69 -16.10
CA ASP A 294 23.46 -10.93 -16.88
C ASP A 294 24.19 -9.91 -15.99
N GLU A 295 24.92 -10.39 -14.97
CA GLU A 295 25.66 -9.51 -14.05
C GLU A 295 26.83 -8.80 -14.75
N ASP A 296 27.49 -9.47 -15.68
CA ASP A 296 28.65 -8.93 -16.42
C ASP A 296 28.26 -7.81 -17.41
N ASP A 297 27.06 -7.87 -17.97
CA ASP A 297 26.52 -6.85 -18.89
C ASP A 297 25.75 -5.73 -18.17
N ALA A 298 25.75 -5.73 -16.84
CA ALA A 298 24.90 -4.87 -16.04
C ALA A 298 25.33 -3.39 -16.11
N ARG A 299 24.46 -2.56 -16.68
CA ARG A 299 24.69 -1.11 -16.84
C ARG A 299 24.15 -0.33 -15.64
N PRO A 300 24.74 0.84 -15.32
CA PRO A 300 24.16 1.74 -14.32
C PRO A 300 22.79 2.27 -14.80
N PRO A 301 21.88 2.61 -13.88
CA PRO A 301 20.57 3.17 -14.20
C PRO A 301 20.63 4.36 -15.15
N LEU A 302 19.70 4.43 -16.11
CA LEU A 302 19.59 5.51 -17.10
C LEU A 302 19.67 6.91 -16.49
N PRO A 303 19.01 7.23 -15.35
CA PRO A 303 19.12 8.55 -14.75
C PRO A 303 20.54 8.87 -14.25
N ILE A 304 21.25 7.86 -13.73
CA ILE A 304 22.63 7.98 -13.25
C ILE A 304 23.59 8.10 -14.43
N ARG A 305 23.40 7.28 -15.46
CA ARG A 305 24.16 7.34 -16.72
C ARG A 305 24.03 8.72 -17.36
N SER A 306 22.80 9.19 -17.53
CA SER A 306 22.49 10.51 -18.10
C SER A 306 23.09 11.65 -17.28
N LEU A 307 23.07 11.54 -15.94
CA LEU A 307 23.70 12.51 -15.06
C LEU A 307 25.23 12.52 -15.27
N ASN A 308 25.87 11.36 -15.20
CA ASN A 308 27.32 11.25 -15.32
C ASN A 308 27.83 11.71 -16.70
N GLU A 309 27.09 11.45 -17.78
CA GLU A 309 27.40 11.93 -19.13
C GLU A 309 27.31 13.46 -19.24
N ARG A 310 26.27 14.09 -18.69
CA ARG A 310 26.05 15.55 -18.76
C ARG A 310 27.00 16.35 -17.87
N VAL A 311 27.43 15.77 -16.76
CA VAL A 311 28.23 16.45 -15.72
C VAL A 311 29.75 16.31 -15.98
N ALA A 312 30.16 15.56 -17.01
CA ALA A 312 31.56 15.21 -17.29
C ALA A 312 32.51 16.39 -17.58
N LYS A 313 32.02 17.58 -17.93
CA LYS A 313 32.85 18.73 -18.35
C LYS A 313 32.77 19.89 -17.34
N GLY A 314 33.88 20.19 -16.65
CA GLY A 314 34.08 21.40 -15.82
C GLY A 314 34.40 21.14 -14.34
N TRP A 315 35.34 21.91 -13.78
CA TRP A 315 35.76 21.81 -12.36
C TRP A 315 34.64 22.22 -11.39
N PHE A 316 33.85 23.25 -11.73
CA PHE A 316 32.73 23.73 -10.92
C PHE A 316 31.63 22.68 -10.70
N ARG A 317 31.61 21.61 -11.50
CA ARG A 317 30.66 20.49 -11.39
C ARG A 317 31.22 19.31 -10.58
N ALA A 318 32.41 19.44 -9.99
CA ALA A 318 33.03 18.41 -9.15
C ALA A 318 32.12 17.80 -8.07
N PRO A 319 31.35 18.57 -7.26
CA PRO A 319 30.46 17.97 -6.26
C PRO A 319 29.37 17.10 -6.90
N LEU A 320 28.86 17.50 -8.06
CA LEU A 320 27.84 16.75 -8.79
C LEU A 320 28.42 15.47 -9.42
N ARG A 321 29.70 15.49 -9.83
CA ARG A 321 30.44 14.28 -10.26
C ARG A 321 30.66 13.30 -9.11
N LEU A 322 31.04 13.81 -7.94
CA LEU A 322 31.22 12.98 -6.75
C LEU A 322 29.90 12.32 -6.34
N TYR A 323 28.82 13.10 -6.35
CA TYR A 323 27.47 12.60 -6.12
C TYR A 323 27.08 11.51 -7.14
N GLY A 324 27.27 11.76 -8.44
CA GLY A 324 26.97 10.77 -9.49
C GLY A 324 27.76 9.46 -9.34
N ARG A 325 29.03 9.54 -8.93
CA ARG A 325 29.87 8.35 -8.62
C ARG A 325 29.39 7.61 -7.38
N LEU A 326 29.13 8.34 -6.29
CA LEU A 326 28.59 7.75 -5.06
C LEU A 326 27.26 7.06 -5.32
N TRP A 327 26.41 7.68 -6.14
CA TRP A 327 25.11 7.13 -6.50
C TRP A 327 25.23 5.88 -7.38
N ALA A 328 26.14 5.88 -8.35
CA ALA A 328 26.47 4.69 -9.14
C ALA A 328 26.99 3.54 -8.26
N TRP A 329 27.85 3.85 -7.29
CA TRP A 329 28.36 2.87 -6.32
C TRP A 329 27.23 2.29 -5.46
N LEU A 330 26.34 3.13 -4.93
CA LEU A 330 25.19 2.69 -4.13
C LEU A 330 24.21 1.81 -4.91
N THR A 331 24.10 2.03 -6.22
CA THR A 331 23.17 1.30 -7.10
C THR A 331 23.79 0.09 -7.78
N HIS A 332 25.10 -0.10 -7.71
CA HIS A 332 25.80 -1.18 -8.42
C HIS A 332 25.18 -2.56 -8.20
N SER A 333 24.84 -2.87 -6.95
CA SER A 333 24.25 -4.17 -6.56
C SER A 333 22.83 -4.44 -7.07
N ILE A 334 22.23 -3.53 -7.85
CA ILE A 334 20.94 -3.70 -8.52
C ILE A 334 21.00 -3.45 -10.03
N ASN A 335 22.18 -3.14 -10.58
CA ASN A 335 22.39 -2.90 -12.02
C ASN A 335 21.85 -4.02 -12.92
N PRO A 336 21.95 -5.33 -12.58
CA PRO A 336 21.43 -6.40 -13.43
C PRO A 336 19.91 -6.30 -13.62
N ALA A 337 19.18 -6.12 -12.51
CA ALA A 337 17.72 -5.96 -12.54
C ALA A 337 17.30 -4.67 -13.24
N VAL A 338 18.08 -3.59 -13.10
CA VAL A 338 17.86 -2.33 -13.81
C VAL A 338 18.03 -2.50 -15.31
N THR A 339 19.09 -3.19 -15.73
CA THR A 339 19.36 -3.47 -17.16
C THR A 339 18.24 -4.31 -17.77
N THR A 340 17.78 -5.34 -17.05
CA THR A 340 16.64 -6.17 -17.46
C THR A 340 15.36 -5.33 -17.62
N PHE A 341 15.07 -4.46 -16.65
CA PHE A 341 13.92 -3.55 -16.72
C PHE A 341 14.02 -2.58 -17.90
N GLU A 342 15.19 -1.96 -18.13
CA GLU A 342 15.40 -1.00 -19.21
C GLU A 342 15.31 -1.62 -20.61
N ARG A 343 15.58 -2.93 -20.77
CA ARG A 343 15.36 -3.65 -22.03
C ARG A 343 13.88 -3.77 -22.39
N SER A 344 12.99 -3.84 -21.40
CA SER A 344 11.55 -4.04 -21.61
C SER A 344 10.69 -3.35 -20.53
N PRO A 345 10.68 -2.00 -20.48
CA PRO A 345 10.07 -1.28 -19.35
C PRO A 345 8.55 -1.48 -19.28
N ALA A 346 7.85 -1.41 -20.42
CA ALA A 346 6.39 -1.47 -20.48
C ALA A 346 5.77 -2.69 -19.75
N PRO A 347 6.17 -3.95 -20.03
CA PRO A 347 5.61 -5.11 -19.33
C PRO A 347 5.94 -5.12 -17.84
N PHE A 348 7.15 -4.74 -17.43
CA PHE A 348 7.47 -4.65 -16.01
C PHE A 348 6.69 -3.56 -15.27
N MET A 349 6.36 -2.46 -15.95
CA MET A 349 5.48 -1.42 -15.40
C MET A 349 4.04 -1.94 -15.24
N GLY A 350 3.54 -2.71 -16.21
CA GLY A 350 2.26 -3.40 -16.10
C GLY A 350 2.24 -4.37 -14.94
N LEU A 351 3.29 -5.19 -14.81
CA LEU A 351 3.47 -6.13 -13.70
C LEU A 351 3.56 -5.42 -12.36
N ALA A 352 4.24 -4.27 -12.30
CA ALA A 352 4.34 -3.47 -11.09
C ALA A 352 2.95 -2.96 -10.67
N LEU A 353 2.15 -2.42 -11.60
CA LEU A 353 0.78 -2.00 -11.31
C LEU A 353 -0.08 -3.18 -10.84
N ALA A 354 -0.05 -4.31 -11.55
CA ALA A 354 -0.78 -5.52 -11.14
C ALA A 354 -0.36 -5.96 -9.73
N ARG A 355 0.93 -5.90 -9.42
CA ARG A 355 1.47 -6.17 -8.09
C ARG A 355 0.97 -5.19 -7.03
N ALA A 356 0.78 -3.90 -7.35
CA ALA A 356 0.22 -2.93 -6.41
C ALA A 356 -1.22 -3.31 -6.03
N ILE A 357 -2.04 -3.68 -7.02
CA ILE A 357 -3.41 -4.14 -6.81
C ILE A 357 -3.43 -5.47 -6.06
N LEU A 358 -2.51 -6.37 -6.38
CA LEU A 358 -2.37 -7.64 -5.70
C LEU A 358 -1.67 -7.53 -4.34
N ALA A 359 -1.20 -6.35 -3.93
CA ALA A 359 -0.62 -6.12 -2.60
C ALA A 359 -1.68 -5.73 -1.56
N PHE A 360 -2.93 -5.55 -1.97
CA PHE A 360 -4.03 -5.37 -1.02
C PHE A 360 -4.19 -6.62 -0.14
N PRO A 361 -4.48 -6.45 1.16
CA PRO A 361 -4.79 -7.56 2.04
C PRO A 361 -5.90 -8.45 1.46
N GLY A 362 -5.75 -9.76 1.64
CA GLY A 362 -6.49 -10.84 0.98
C GLY A 362 -5.84 -11.25 -0.33
N LEU A 363 -5.64 -10.30 -1.25
CA LEU A 363 -5.13 -10.57 -2.61
C LEU A 363 -3.64 -10.95 -2.62
N TYR A 364 -2.87 -10.42 -1.67
CA TYR A 364 -1.45 -10.70 -1.57
C TYR A 364 -1.14 -12.19 -1.32
N LEU A 365 -2.02 -12.88 -0.58
CA LEU A 365 -1.88 -14.31 -0.30
C LEU A 365 -2.01 -15.18 -1.56
N LEU A 366 -2.82 -14.74 -2.54
CA LEU A 366 -3.01 -15.37 -3.85
C LEU A 366 -1.80 -15.12 -4.77
N ALA A 367 -1.35 -13.87 -4.82
CA ALA A 367 -0.42 -13.42 -5.83
C ALA A 367 1.04 -13.78 -5.55
N ARG A 368 1.39 -14.03 -4.28
CA ARG A 368 2.79 -14.16 -3.87
C ARG A 368 3.60 -15.19 -4.67
N PRO A 369 3.18 -16.45 -4.86
CA PRO A 369 3.95 -17.41 -5.64
C PRO A 369 3.93 -17.10 -7.15
N ILE A 370 2.95 -16.32 -7.62
CA ILE A 370 2.74 -16.09 -9.05
C ILE A 370 3.55 -14.88 -9.56
N VAL A 371 3.70 -13.82 -8.77
CA VAL A 371 4.39 -12.60 -9.22
C VAL A 371 5.86 -12.85 -9.62
N PRO A 372 6.67 -13.65 -8.89
CA PRO A 372 8.02 -14.01 -9.33
C PRO A 372 8.02 -14.79 -10.65
N VAL A 373 7.08 -15.74 -10.83
CA VAL A 373 6.93 -16.51 -12.08
C VAL A 373 6.56 -15.59 -13.24
N ALA A 374 5.63 -14.65 -13.03
CA ALA A 374 5.27 -13.65 -14.03
C ALA A 374 6.47 -12.76 -14.42
N ALA A 375 7.28 -12.34 -13.43
CA ALA A 375 8.50 -11.59 -13.70
C ALA A 375 9.51 -12.43 -14.50
N GLY A 376 9.70 -13.70 -14.13
CA GLY A 376 10.60 -14.63 -14.83
C GLY A 376 10.14 -14.92 -16.25
N ARG A 377 8.83 -14.93 -16.48
CA ARG A 377 8.22 -15.06 -17.80
C ARG A 377 8.51 -13.85 -18.68
N ILE A 378 8.34 -12.63 -18.18
CA ILE A 378 8.72 -11.41 -18.92
C ILE A 378 10.23 -11.40 -19.20
N CYS A 379 11.06 -11.88 -18.27
CA CYS A 379 12.51 -12.01 -18.50
C CYS A 379 12.81 -13.00 -19.63
N ALA A 380 12.13 -14.15 -19.67
CA ALA A 380 12.31 -15.16 -20.72
C ALA A 380 11.89 -14.63 -22.10
N GLU A 381 10.78 -13.92 -22.18
CA GLU A 381 10.31 -13.28 -23.42
C GLU A 381 11.25 -12.18 -23.92
N ALA A 382 11.96 -11.51 -23.01
CA ALA A 382 12.92 -10.46 -23.35
C ALA A 382 14.34 -11.00 -23.61
N ASP A 383 14.61 -12.29 -23.36
CA ASP A 383 15.94 -12.88 -23.55
C ASP A 383 16.12 -13.37 -25.00
N PRO A 384 16.98 -12.73 -25.80
CA PRO A 384 17.16 -13.09 -27.21
C PRO A 384 17.75 -14.49 -27.38
N ALA A 385 18.46 -15.00 -26.36
CA ALA A 385 19.07 -16.32 -26.36
C ALA A 385 18.12 -17.43 -25.87
N ASN A 386 16.89 -17.08 -25.49
CA ASN A 386 15.86 -18.01 -25.02
C ASN A 386 16.33 -18.93 -23.86
N ARG A 387 17.32 -18.49 -23.06
CA ARG A 387 18.00 -19.31 -22.02
C ARG A 387 17.07 -19.72 -20.88
N PHE A 388 16.00 -18.96 -20.70
CA PHE A 388 15.06 -19.12 -19.59
C PHE A 388 13.76 -19.80 -20.01
N SER A 389 13.57 -20.15 -21.27
CA SER A 389 12.38 -20.89 -21.70
C SER A 389 12.54 -22.37 -21.40
N ALA A 390 11.44 -23.01 -21.00
CA ALA A 390 11.36 -24.47 -20.99
C ALA A 390 11.16 -24.92 -22.44
N GLY A 391 12.20 -25.53 -23.03
CA GLY A 391 12.17 -26.09 -24.39
C GLY A 391 11.27 -27.31 -24.53
#